data_AF-A0A6J2YT85-F1
#
_entry.id   AF-A0A6J2YT85-F1
#
_cell.length_a   1.000
_cell.length_b   1.000
_cell.length_c   1.000
_cell.angle_alpha   90.00
_cell.angle_beta   90.00
_cell.angle_gamma   90.00
#
_symmetry.space_group_name_H-M   'P 1'
#
loop_
_entity.id
_entity.type
_entity.pdbx_description
1 polymer ?
#
loop_
_entity_poly.entity_id
_entity_poly.type
_entity_poly.pdbx_seq_one_letter_code
_entity_poly.pdbx_strand_id
1 'polypeptide(L)'
;MGGTPSKTRRLTLENNDPNSVIKVSDDVVDRIRGVAQTVRKPEVITPTVPQITNPQHTAVLPVYLHEPSLTSIQIRQANVAELKKNDDYWSNRLKALEDNHKKMNSVIEEEYNKAVEEFKVGRPTQVLKEIPCLESKRAVMECYKCYPNEPMRCAKIVQAFQECVDHKRNCLLASRVTANKG
;
A
#
# COMPACT_ATOMS: atom_id res chain seq x y z
N MET A 1 -17.60 -17.17 52.06
CA MET A 1 -17.54 -15.71 51.83
C MET A 1 -16.98 -15.50 50.43
N GLY A 2 -17.81 -15.01 49.51
CA GLY A 2 -17.64 -15.18 48.06
C GLY A 2 -16.72 -14.16 47.38
N GLY A 3 -16.01 -14.61 46.34
CA GLY A 3 -15.34 -13.78 45.35
C GLY A 3 -16.17 -13.71 44.08
N THR A 4 -16.54 -12.50 43.67
CA THR A 4 -17.30 -12.21 42.46
C THR A 4 -16.50 -12.54 41.19
N PRO A 5 -17.10 -13.13 40.14
CA PRO A 5 -16.42 -13.34 38.86
C PRO A 5 -16.25 -11.99 38.15
N SER A 6 -15.01 -11.60 37.89
CA SER A 6 -14.67 -10.38 37.15
C SER A 6 -15.14 -10.48 35.70
N LYS A 7 -16.11 -9.65 35.33
CA LYS A 7 -16.62 -9.50 33.96
C LYS A 7 -15.52 -8.91 33.07
N THR A 8 -15.00 -9.68 32.12
CA THR A 8 -14.03 -9.21 31.12
C THR A 8 -14.71 -8.18 30.20
N ARG A 9 -14.22 -6.93 30.26
CA ARG A 9 -14.73 -5.81 29.46
C ARG A 9 -14.23 -5.96 28.02
N ARG A 10 -15.16 -6.07 27.05
CA ARG A 10 -14.81 -6.02 25.63
C ARG A 10 -14.52 -4.58 25.24
N LEU A 11 -13.30 -4.32 24.78
CA LEU A 11 -12.88 -3.03 24.24
C LEU A 11 -12.82 -3.14 22.72
N THR A 12 -13.66 -2.38 22.02
CA THR A 12 -13.60 -2.21 20.57
C THR A 12 -12.78 -0.95 20.29
N LEU A 13 -11.58 -1.12 19.74
CA LEU A 13 -10.74 -0.01 19.30
C LEU A 13 -10.98 0.22 17.81
N GLU A 14 -11.52 1.38 17.46
CA GLU A 14 -11.64 1.83 16.07
C GLU A 14 -10.27 2.37 15.61
N ASN A 15 -9.69 1.72 14.58
CA ASN A 15 -8.40 2.10 14.04
C ASN A 15 -8.56 3.33 13.13
N ASN A 16 -8.15 4.51 13.61
CA ASN A 16 -8.30 5.79 12.91
C ASN A 16 -7.18 6.09 11.88
N ASP A 17 -6.35 5.11 11.52
CA ASP A 17 -5.31 5.28 10.50
C ASP A 17 -5.85 4.97 9.07
N PRO A 18 -5.68 5.88 8.08
CA PRO A 18 -6.21 5.71 6.72
C PRO A 18 -5.58 4.52 5.96
N ASN A 19 -4.45 4.00 6.44
CA ASN A 19 -3.73 2.91 5.80
C ASN A 19 -4.05 1.53 6.42
N SER A 20 -5.00 1.44 7.37
CA SER A 20 -5.42 0.18 8.04
C SER A 20 -4.29 -0.57 8.80
N VAL A 21 -3.11 0.02 8.95
CA VAL A 21 -1.98 -0.57 9.68
C VAL A 21 -2.18 -0.35 11.18
N ILE A 22 -2.17 -1.41 11.99
CA ILE A 22 -2.23 -1.32 13.44
C ILE A 22 -0.84 -0.97 13.95
N LYS A 23 -0.65 0.26 14.45
CA LYS A 23 0.62 0.69 15.05
C LYS A 23 0.72 0.15 16.47
N VAL A 24 1.74 -0.65 16.73
CA VAL A 24 2.06 -1.20 18.05
C VAL A 24 3.30 -0.47 18.58
N SER A 25 3.29 -0.03 19.84
CA SER A 25 4.42 0.65 20.46
C SER A 25 5.64 -0.27 20.56
N ASP A 26 6.84 0.29 20.40
CA ASP A 26 8.11 -0.46 20.39
C ASP A 26 8.34 -1.28 21.67
N ASP A 27 7.91 -0.80 22.83
CA ASP A 27 8.00 -1.54 24.12
C ASP A 27 7.20 -2.87 24.12
N VAL A 28 6.08 -2.91 23.40
CA VAL A 28 5.28 -4.15 23.23
C VAL A 28 5.98 -5.09 22.27
N VAL A 29 6.64 -4.55 21.24
CA VAL A 29 7.42 -5.33 20.28
C VAL A 29 8.62 -5.99 20.99
N ASP A 30 9.32 -5.27 21.86
CA ASP A 30 10.46 -5.78 22.63
C ASP A 30 10.04 -6.89 23.60
N ARG A 31 8.86 -6.76 24.23
CA ARG A 31 8.27 -7.81 25.08
C ARG A 31 7.93 -9.07 24.28
N ILE A 32 7.35 -8.92 23.09
CA ILE A 32 7.02 -10.06 22.22
C ILE A 32 8.27 -10.74 21.68
N ARG A 33 9.33 -9.96 21.39
CA ARG A 33 10.64 -10.48 20.96
C ARG A 33 11.43 -11.14 22.11
N GLY A 34 10.93 -11.09 23.34
CA GLY A 34 11.53 -11.77 24.49
C GLY A 34 12.82 -11.12 24.99
N VAL A 35 13.07 -9.86 24.67
CA VAL A 35 14.22 -9.12 25.20
C VAL A 35 13.88 -8.72 26.64
N ALA A 36 14.23 -9.57 27.59
CA ALA A 36 14.03 -9.32 29.00
C ALA A 36 14.85 -8.08 29.43
N GLN A 37 14.18 -6.93 29.57
CA GLN A 37 14.77 -5.79 30.26
C GLN A 37 14.86 -6.12 31.75
N THR A 38 16.10 -6.21 32.23
CA THR A 38 16.46 -6.20 33.64
C THR A 38 16.04 -4.90 34.32
N VAL A 39 15.80 -4.99 35.64
CA VAL A 39 15.48 -3.94 36.64
C VAL A 39 13.96 -3.93 36.97
N ARG A 40 13.49 -4.50 38.08
CA ARG A 40 13.77 -4.06 39.48
C ARG A 40 13.87 -5.21 40.51
N LYS A 41 14.78 -4.97 41.46
CA LYS A 41 15.16 -5.69 42.69
C LYS A 41 14.01 -6.38 43.48
N PRO A 42 14.22 -7.60 44.01
CA PRO A 42 13.37 -8.18 45.05
C PRO A 42 13.84 -7.70 46.43
N GLU A 43 12.91 -7.18 47.25
CA GLU A 43 13.16 -6.98 48.67
C GLU A 43 12.60 -8.15 49.47
N VAL A 44 13.44 -8.57 50.41
CA VAL A 44 13.44 -9.79 51.21
C VAL A 44 12.46 -9.67 52.36
N ILE A 45 11.59 -10.67 52.57
CA ILE A 45 11.17 -11.06 53.93
C ILE A 45 11.15 -12.59 54.02
N THR A 46 11.85 -13.05 55.06
CA THR A 46 12.23 -14.39 55.51
C THR A 46 11.07 -15.33 55.91
N PRO A 47 11.34 -16.65 56.00
CA PRO A 47 10.35 -17.70 56.26
C PRO A 47 10.12 -17.92 57.76
N THR A 48 8.86 -18.12 58.18
CA THR A 48 8.53 -18.65 59.50
C THR A 48 7.72 -19.92 59.33
N VAL A 49 8.35 -21.06 59.63
CA VAL A 49 7.72 -22.36 59.82
C VAL A 49 7.08 -22.39 61.21
N PRO A 50 5.86 -22.93 61.37
CA PRO A 50 5.63 -23.80 62.52
C PRO A 50 5.16 -25.19 62.11
N GLN A 51 6.03 -26.13 62.47
CA GLN A 51 5.78 -27.45 63.07
C GLN A 51 4.48 -28.19 62.76
N ILE A 52 4.71 -29.29 62.06
CA ILE A 52 3.98 -30.54 61.98
C ILE A 52 3.31 -30.90 63.31
N THR A 53 1.98 -30.95 63.33
CA THR A 53 1.24 -31.91 64.15
C THR A 53 0.35 -32.72 63.21
N ASN A 54 0.55 -34.04 63.21
CA ASN A 54 -0.28 -35.00 62.49
C ASN A 54 -1.62 -35.14 63.21
N PRO A 55 -2.76 -35.00 62.52
CA PRO A 55 -3.95 -35.77 62.82
C PRO A 55 -4.10 -36.89 61.79
N GLN A 56 -4.46 -38.05 62.32
CA GLN A 56 -4.65 -39.32 61.67
C GLN A 56 -5.44 -39.23 60.36
N HIS A 57 -4.93 -39.92 59.35
CA HIS A 57 -5.58 -40.13 58.06
C HIS A 57 -6.88 -40.91 58.25
N THR A 58 -8.03 -40.22 58.17
CA THR A 58 -9.25 -40.84 57.64
C THR A 58 -9.22 -40.66 56.13
N ALA A 59 -8.94 -41.76 55.42
CA ALA A 59 -8.99 -41.78 53.97
C ALA A 59 -10.44 -41.62 53.50
N VAL A 60 -10.85 -40.39 53.24
CA VAL A 60 -12.07 -40.12 52.48
C VAL A 60 -11.75 -40.40 51.02
N LEU A 61 -12.32 -41.47 50.46
CA LEU A 61 -12.23 -41.76 49.03
C LEU A 61 -12.82 -40.57 48.25
N PRO A 62 -12.08 -39.95 47.31
CA PRO A 62 -12.66 -38.94 46.45
C PRO A 62 -13.72 -39.61 45.57
N VAL A 63 -14.97 -39.16 45.70
CA VAL A 63 -16.02 -39.45 44.71
C VAL A 63 -15.58 -38.77 43.43
N TYR A 64 -14.99 -39.54 42.51
CA TYR A 64 -14.73 -39.09 41.15
C TYR A 64 -16.08 -38.88 40.47
N LEU A 65 -16.58 -37.65 40.51
CA LEU A 65 -17.64 -37.21 39.62
C LEU A 65 -17.04 -37.19 38.21
N HIS A 66 -17.31 -38.23 37.42
CA HIS A 66 -16.88 -38.31 36.03
C HIS A 66 -17.70 -37.31 35.22
N GLU A 67 -17.25 -36.06 35.18
CA GLU A 67 -17.75 -35.09 34.22
C GLU A 67 -17.31 -35.57 32.82
N PRO A 68 -18.23 -35.75 31.85
CA PRO A 68 -17.87 -36.30 30.56
C PRO A 68 -16.95 -35.32 29.83
N SER A 69 -15.63 -35.56 29.92
CA SER A 69 -14.64 -34.82 29.16
C SER A 69 -14.85 -35.14 27.68
N LEU A 70 -15.07 -34.11 26.86
CA LEU A 70 -15.18 -34.28 25.41
C LEU A 70 -14.06 -35.18 24.88
N THR A 71 -14.43 -36.16 24.06
CA THR A 71 -13.45 -37.09 23.50
C THR A 71 -12.47 -36.32 22.63
N SER A 72 -11.20 -36.71 22.64
CA SER A 72 -10.15 -36.07 21.83
C SER A 72 -10.49 -36.04 20.33
N ILE A 73 -11.30 -36.99 19.85
CA ILE A 73 -11.81 -37.05 18.48
C ILE A 73 -12.81 -35.93 18.19
N GLN A 74 -13.76 -35.66 19.10
CA GLN A 74 -14.73 -34.58 18.94
C GLN A 74 -14.04 -33.20 18.91
N ILE A 75 -13.04 -33.01 19.76
CA ILE A 75 -12.24 -31.78 19.79
C ILE A 75 -11.50 -31.59 18.46
N ARG A 76 -10.90 -32.66 17.91
CA ARG A 76 -10.22 -32.61 16.60
C ARG A 76 -11.19 -32.26 15.47
N GLN A 77 -12.36 -32.88 15.43
CA GLN A 77 -13.38 -32.60 14.42
C GLN A 77 -13.87 -31.16 14.48
N ALA A 78 -14.13 -30.65 15.69
CA ALA A 78 -14.50 -29.24 15.88
C ALA A 78 -13.40 -28.29 15.39
N ASN A 79 -12.13 -28.55 15.74
CA ASN A 79 -11.01 -27.74 15.27
C ASN A 79 -10.86 -27.75 13.75
N VAL A 80 -10.99 -28.92 13.10
CA VAL A 80 -10.92 -29.01 11.63
C VAL A 80 -12.06 -28.23 10.97
N ALA A 81 -13.27 -28.30 11.53
CA ALA A 81 -14.41 -27.54 11.02
C ALA A 81 -14.19 -26.02 11.16
N GLU A 82 -13.63 -25.55 12.27
CA GLU A 82 -13.31 -24.13 12.48
C GLU A 82 -12.18 -23.64 11.57
N LEU A 83 -11.14 -24.45 11.35
CA LEU A 83 -10.07 -24.12 10.40
C LEU A 83 -10.63 -23.98 8.98
N LYS A 84 -11.49 -24.92 8.55
CA LYS A 84 -12.13 -24.85 7.24
C LYS A 84 -12.97 -23.57 7.07
N LYS A 85 -13.76 -23.19 8.08
CA LYS A 85 -14.51 -21.93 8.05
C LYS A 85 -13.60 -20.71 7.92
N ASN A 86 -12.43 -20.74 8.57
CA ASN A 86 -11.44 -19.67 8.44
C ASN A 86 -10.89 -19.60 7.02
N ASP A 87 -10.48 -20.74 6.44
CA ASP A 87 -9.98 -20.81 5.07
C ASP A 87 -11.04 -20.32 4.07
N ASP A 88 -12.30 -20.75 4.23
CA ASP A 88 -13.43 -20.30 3.42
C ASP A 88 -13.68 -18.79 3.60
N TYR A 89 -13.57 -18.27 4.83
CA TYR A 89 -13.71 -16.83 5.10
C TYR A 89 -12.63 -16.00 4.39
N TRP A 90 -11.37 -16.39 4.54
CA TRP A 90 -10.25 -15.65 3.97
C TRP A 90 -10.22 -15.75 2.45
N SER A 91 -10.48 -16.93 1.88
CA SER A 91 -10.55 -17.10 0.42
C SER A 91 -11.66 -16.23 -0.20
N ASN A 92 -12.85 -16.21 0.40
CA ASN A 92 -13.95 -15.35 -0.06
C ASN A 92 -13.61 -13.87 0.09
N ARG A 93 -12.94 -13.48 1.17
CA ARG A 93 -12.50 -12.09 1.39
C ARG A 93 -11.46 -11.65 0.34
N LEU A 94 -10.47 -12.49 0.05
CA LEU A 94 -9.46 -12.26 -0.97
C LEU A 94 -10.10 -12.12 -2.35
N LYS A 95 -10.99 -13.05 -2.70
CA LYS A 95 -11.74 -13.01 -3.96
C LYS A 95 -12.57 -11.73 -4.09
N ALA A 96 -13.28 -11.33 -3.03
CA ALA A 96 -14.04 -10.08 -3.04
C ALA A 96 -13.13 -8.85 -3.24
N LEU A 97 -11.94 -8.84 -2.64
CA LEU A 97 -10.97 -7.76 -2.80
C LEU A 97 -10.44 -7.70 -4.24
N GLU A 98 -10.09 -8.84 -4.82
CA GLU A 98 -9.67 -8.96 -6.22
C GLU A 98 -10.78 -8.51 -7.19
N ASP A 99 -12.02 -8.93 -6.96
CA ASP A 99 -13.17 -8.53 -7.78
C ASP A 99 -13.41 -7.01 -7.72
N ASN A 100 -13.26 -6.41 -6.53
CA ASN A 100 -13.35 -4.95 -6.37
C ASN A 100 -12.23 -4.21 -7.11
N HIS A 101 -10.98 -4.70 -7.00
CA HIS A 101 -9.85 -4.11 -7.71
C HIS A 101 -10.02 -4.23 -9.23
N LYS A 102 -10.49 -5.40 -9.70
CA LYS A 102 -10.78 -5.62 -11.12
C LYS A 102 -11.86 -4.67 -11.63
N LYS A 103 -12.93 -4.47 -10.86
CA LYS A 103 -13.99 -3.51 -11.20
C LYS A 103 -13.46 -2.08 -11.27
N MET A 104 -12.65 -1.66 -10.31
CA MET A 104 -12.03 -0.33 -10.30
C MET A 104 -11.11 -0.12 -11.52
N ASN A 105 -10.25 -1.09 -11.81
CA ASN A 105 -9.38 -1.04 -12.98
C ASN A 105 -10.16 -0.97 -14.29
N SER A 106 -11.26 -1.73 -14.44
CA SER A 106 -12.13 -1.66 -15.62
C SER A 106 -12.64 -0.24 -15.87
N VAL A 107 -13.16 0.42 -14.84
CA VAL A 107 -13.67 1.80 -14.95
C VAL A 107 -12.55 2.77 -15.33
N ILE A 108 -11.36 2.61 -14.74
CA ILE A 108 -10.19 3.46 -15.06
C ILE A 108 -9.76 3.25 -16.52
N GLU A 109 -9.69 2.01 -17.00
CA GLU A 109 -9.35 1.69 -18.39
C GLU A 109 -10.37 2.24 -19.38
N GLU A 110 -11.67 2.14 -19.05
CA GLU A 110 -12.76 2.69 -19.86
C GLU A 110 -12.67 4.22 -20.00
N GLU A 111 -12.50 4.95 -18.89
CA GLU A 111 -12.36 6.41 -18.91
C GLU A 111 -11.05 6.84 -19.59
N TYR A 112 -9.96 6.09 -19.41
CA TYR A 112 -8.71 6.33 -20.14
C TYR A 112 -8.89 6.18 -21.65
N ASN A 113 -9.48 5.07 -22.09
CA ASN A 113 -9.72 4.82 -23.50
C ASN A 113 -10.65 5.86 -24.11
N LYS A 114 -11.70 6.25 -23.38
CA LYS A 114 -12.60 7.34 -23.78
C LYS A 114 -11.86 8.66 -23.94
N ALA A 115 -11.02 9.04 -22.97
CA ALA A 115 -10.20 10.25 -23.09
C ALA A 115 -9.26 10.18 -24.30
N VAL A 116 -8.62 9.03 -24.55
CA VAL A 116 -7.78 8.82 -25.73
C VAL A 116 -8.58 8.98 -27.03
N GLU A 117 -9.79 8.43 -27.11
CA GLU A 117 -10.67 8.60 -28.27
C GLU A 117 -11.11 10.06 -28.45
N GLU A 118 -11.47 10.76 -27.36
CA GLU A 118 -11.75 12.20 -27.42
C GLU A 118 -10.54 13.02 -27.91
N PHE A 119 -9.31 12.65 -27.53
CA PHE A 119 -8.09 13.26 -28.08
C PHE A 119 -7.87 12.97 -29.56
N LYS A 120 -8.27 11.78 -30.05
CA LYS A 120 -8.18 11.41 -31.47
C LYS A 120 -9.24 12.11 -32.31
N VAL A 121 -10.49 12.15 -31.84
CA VAL A 121 -11.65 12.71 -32.55
C VAL A 121 -11.70 14.24 -32.44
N GLY A 122 -11.36 14.79 -31.27
CA GLY A 122 -11.32 16.22 -30.97
C GLY A 122 -10.05 16.92 -31.42
N ARG A 123 -9.01 16.18 -31.85
CA ARG A 123 -8.06 16.73 -32.81
C ARG A 123 -8.82 16.77 -34.14
N PRO A 124 -9.18 17.96 -34.69
CA PRO A 124 -9.07 18.04 -36.14
C PRO A 124 -7.68 17.48 -36.44
N THR A 125 -7.56 16.60 -37.42
CA THR A 125 -6.29 16.39 -38.10
C THR A 125 -5.79 17.79 -38.37
N GLN A 126 -4.98 18.35 -37.46
CA GLN A 126 -4.23 19.55 -37.72
C GLN A 126 -3.29 18.99 -38.74
N VAL A 127 -3.75 19.06 -40.01
CA VAL A 127 -3.04 18.76 -41.25
C VAL A 127 -1.60 18.94 -40.87
N LEU A 128 -0.89 17.82 -40.63
CA LEU A 128 0.38 17.77 -39.90
C LEU A 128 1.10 19.07 -40.20
N LYS A 129 0.98 20.08 -39.31
CA LYS A 129 1.37 21.43 -39.70
C LYS A 129 2.85 21.28 -39.94
N GLU A 130 3.20 21.36 -41.22
CA GLU A 130 4.49 20.95 -41.73
C GLU A 130 5.54 21.49 -40.78
N ILE A 131 6.34 20.58 -40.19
CA ILE A 131 7.18 20.93 -39.04
C ILE A 131 8.02 22.13 -39.49
N PRO A 132 7.89 23.30 -38.82
CA PRO A 132 8.56 24.50 -39.28
C PRO A 132 10.06 24.25 -39.43
N CYS A 133 10.62 24.70 -40.56
CA CYS A 133 12.07 24.72 -40.76
C CYS A 133 12.73 23.34 -40.75
N LEU A 134 12.02 22.31 -41.25
CA LEU A 134 12.51 20.93 -41.27
C LEU A 134 13.82 20.77 -42.07
N GLU A 135 13.90 21.39 -43.25
CA GLU A 135 15.10 21.33 -44.11
C GLU A 135 16.31 22.01 -43.47
N SER A 136 16.15 23.23 -42.94
CA SER A 136 17.24 23.94 -42.27
C SER A 136 17.67 23.25 -40.97
N LYS A 137 16.75 22.60 -40.25
CA LYS A 137 17.10 21.72 -39.12
C LYS A 137 17.99 20.56 -39.57
N ARG A 138 17.65 19.87 -40.68
CA ARG A 138 18.49 18.77 -41.19
C ARG A 138 19.87 19.28 -41.56
N ALA A 139 19.97 20.42 -42.25
CA ALA A 139 21.25 21.04 -42.62
C ALA A 139 22.14 21.37 -41.41
N VAL A 140 21.56 21.92 -40.33
CA VAL A 140 22.31 22.18 -39.08
C VAL A 140 22.86 20.88 -38.48
N MET A 141 22.02 19.86 -38.38
CA MET A 141 22.41 18.57 -37.82
C MET A 141 23.50 17.89 -38.67
N GLU A 142 23.40 17.98 -39.99
CA GLU A 142 24.39 17.45 -40.92
C GLU A 142 25.72 18.18 -40.80
N CYS A 143 25.70 19.51 -40.68
CA CYS A 143 26.94 20.27 -40.51
C CYS A 143 27.67 19.91 -39.21
N TYR A 144 26.97 19.80 -38.09
CA TYR A 144 27.61 19.39 -36.82
C TYR A 144 28.11 17.95 -36.83
N LYS A 145 27.49 17.06 -37.62
CA LYS A 145 28.02 15.71 -37.85
C LYS A 145 29.31 15.73 -38.65
N CYS A 146 29.42 16.61 -39.65
CA CYS A 146 30.63 16.77 -40.46
C CYS A 146 31.78 17.46 -39.71
N TYR A 147 31.45 18.40 -38.79
CA TYR A 147 32.43 19.20 -38.04
C TYR A 147 32.21 19.12 -36.52
N PRO A 148 32.44 17.96 -35.88
CA PRO A 148 32.11 17.76 -34.47
C PRO A 148 32.91 18.65 -33.50
N ASN A 149 34.16 18.97 -33.84
CA ASN A 149 35.05 19.78 -32.99
C ASN A 149 35.16 21.25 -33.44
N GLU A 150 34.52 21.62 -34.55
CA GLU A 150 34.62 22.97 -35.14
C GLU A 150 33.22 23.54 -35.44
N PRO A 151 32.38 23.78 -34.41
CA PRO A 151 30.99 24.22 -34.59
C PRO A 151 30.87 25.59 -35.28
N MET A 152 31.92 26.42 -35.22
CA MET A 152 31.97 27.73 -35.87
C MET A 152 31.83 27.64 -37.41
N ARG A 153 32.18 26.51 -38.03
CA ARG A 153 31.94 26.30 -39.48
C ARG A 153 30.46 26.25 -39.84
N CYS A 154 29.61 25.88 -38.88
CA CYS A 154 28.16 25.76 -39.06
C CYS A 154 27.40 27.06 -38.79
N ALA A 155 28.08 28.15 -38.40
CA ALA A 155 27.45 29.40 -37.98
C ALA A 155 26.44 29.95 -38.99
N LYS A 156 26.78 29.96 -40.30
CA LYS A 156 25.87 30.42 -41.36
C LYS A 156 24.63 29.54 -41.52
N ILE A 157 24.76 28.22 -41.32
CA ILE A 157 23.66 27.26 -41.44
C ILE A 157 22.71 27.39 -40.24
N VAL A 158 23.27 27.59 -39.04
CA VAL A 158 22.50 27.87 -37.82
C VAL A 158 21.74 29.18 -37.93
N GLN A 159 22.37 30.23 -38.48
CA GLN A 159 21.71 31.52 -38.70
C GLN A 159 20.51 31.38 -39.65
N ALA A 160 20.65 30.66 -40.76
CA ALA A 160 19.53 30.41 -41.67
C ALA A 160 18.39 29.61 -41.01
N PHE A 161 18.70 28.68 -40.11
CA PHE A 161 17.70 27.99 -39.31
C PHE A 161 16.97 28.95 -38.35
N GLN A 162 17.70 29.83 -37.66
CA GLN A 162 17.13 30.84 -36.77
C GLN A 162 16.18 31.78 -37.51
N GLU A 163 16.61 32.32 -38.65
CA GLU A 163 15.79 33.22 -39.48
C GLU A 163 14.47 32.57 -39.90
N CYS A 164 14.50 31.29 -40.28
CA CYS A 164 13.29 30.54 -40.61
C CYS A 164 12.33 30.41 -39.41
N VAL A 165 12.87 30.05 -38.23
CA VAL A 165 12.06 29.86 -37.01
C VAL A 165 11.45 31.18 -36.57
N ASP A 166 12.23 32.26 -36.58
CA ASP A 166 11.79 33.60 -36.20
C ASP A 166 10.72 34.13 -37.17
N HIS A 167 10.91 33.92 -38.48
CA HIS A 167 9.90 34.27 -39.47
C HIS A 167 8.58 33.54 -39.21
N LYS A 168 8.62 32.21 -38.98
CA LYS A 168 7.39 31.44 -38.74
C LYS A 168 6.72 31.82 -37.42
N ARG A 169 7.52 32.09 -36.37
CA ARG A 169 7.01 32.61 -35.09
C ARG A 169 6.30 33.94 -35.29
N ASN A 170 6.88 34.85 -36.05
CA ASN A 170 6.29 36.16 -36.34
C ASN A 170 4.97 36.02 -37.12
N CYS A 171 4.89 35.11 -38.10
CA CYS A 171 3.62 34.82 -38.80
C CYS A 171 2.54 34.30 -37.85
N LEU A 172 2.88 33.39 -36.92
CA LEU A 172 1.92 32.86 -35.95
C LEU A 172 1.43 33.94 -34.99
N LEU A 173 2.32 34.80 -34.49
CA LEU A 173 1.95 35.91 -33.63
C LEU A 173 1.05 36.91 -34.34
N ALA A 174 1.35 37.25 -35.60
CA ALA A 174 0.50 38.13 -36.42
C ALA A 174 -0.92 37.56 -36.60
N SER A 175 -1.04 36.26 -36.93
CA SER A 175 -2.34 35.60 -37.10
C SER A 175 -3.22 35.60 -35.84
N ARG A 176 -2.60 35.55 -34.65
CA ARG A 176 -3.32 35.60 -33.36
C ARG A 176 -3.83 37.01 -33.05
N VAL A 177 -3.04 38.03 -33.38
CA VAL A 177 -3.42 39.43 -33.18
C VAL A 177 -4.61 39.80 -34.08
N THR A 178 -4.66 39.30 -35.31
CA THR A 178 -5.79 39.54 -36.22
C THR A 178 -7.05 38.78 -35.80
N ALA A 179 -6.92 37.58 -35.24
CA ALA A 179 -8.07 36.78 -34.78
C ALA A 179 -8.74 37.33 -33.51
N ASN A 180 -8.02 38.07 -32.67
CA ASN A 180 -8.56 38.68 -31.44
C ASN A 180 -9.17 40.08 -31.67
N LYS A 181 -9.09 40.63 -32.88
CA LYS A 181 -9.62 41.97 -33.23
C LYS A 181 -10.92 41.94 -34.02
N GLY A 182 -11.42 40.77 -34.41
CA GLY A 182 -12.74 40.56 -35.02
C GLY A 182 -13.68 39.88 -34.04
#